data_AF-B4HWR1-F1
#
_entry.id   AF-B4HWR1-F1
#
_cell.length_a   1.000
_cell.length_b   1.000
_cell.length_c   1.000
_cell.angle_alpha   90.00
_cell.angle_beta   90.00
_cell.angle_gamma   90.00
#
_symmetry.space_group_name_H-M   'P 1'
#
loop_
_entity.id
_entity.type
_entity.pdbx_description
1 polymer ?
#
loop_
_entity_poly.entity_id
_entity_poly.type
_entity_poly.pdbx_seq_one_letter_code
_entity_poly.pdbx_strand_id
1 'polypeptide(L)'
;MKRNIKIRELTSISVSPGRDQLIVFHSPKNLDLVFSLHSEYTPLKEDRIGEVVGIVCKKYHDLTGTELRVNVSTNIACRLHGRARIITVEAASNVEVPNFRPKEGNIIFEVPAAYCV
;
A
#
# COMPACT_ATOMS: atom_id res chain seq x y z
N MET A 1 8.52 -14.89 -8.88
CA MET A 1 7.54 -14.86 -10.00
C MET A 1 7.24 -13.40 -10.32
N LYS A 2 7.57 -12.91 -11.52
CA LYS A 2 7.25 -11.52 -11.91
C LYS A 2 5.75 -11.45 -12.18
N ARG A 3 5.04 -10.67 -11.36
CA ARG A 3 3.61 -10.45 -11.49
C ARG A 3 3.37 -9.03 -12.00
N ASN A 4 2.58 -8.91 -13.06
CA ASN A 4 2.25 -7.62 -13.67
C ASN A 4 0.77 -7.32 -13.43
N ILE A 5 0.47 -6.08 -13.05
CA ILE A 5 -0.90 -5.54 -13.00
C ILE A 5 -0.92 -4.36 -13.96
N LYS A 6 -1.86 -4.36 -14.91
CA LYS A 6 -2.02 -3.22 -15.82
C LYS A 6 -2.73 -2.11 -15.06
N ILE A 7 -2.27 -0.86 -15.20
CA ILE A 7 -2.89 0.28 -14.54
C ILE A 7 -4.38 0.35 -14.84
N ARG A 8 -4.82 0.20 -16.10
CA ARG A 8 -6.25 0.21 -16.48
C ARG A 8 -7.12 -0.83 -15.77
N GLU A 9 -6.51 -1.88 -15.22
CA GLU A 9 -7.23 -2.96 -14.55
C GLU A 9 -7.42 -2.67 -13.07
N LEU A 10 -6.73 -1.69 -12.48
CA LEU A 10 -6.88 -1.34 -11.07
C LEU A 10 -8.34 -0.99 -10.73
N THR A 11 -8.80 -1.47 -9.58
CA THR A 11 -10.15 -1.17 -9.08
C THR A 11 -10.13 -0.02 -8.07
N SER A 12 -9.06 0.09 -7.29
CA SER A 12 -8.79 1.20 -6.38
C SER A 12 -7.34 1.15 -5.87
N ILE A 13 -6.91 2.22 -5.21
CA ILE A 13 -5.69 2.28 -4.41
C ILE A 13 -6.10 2.50 -2.96
N SER A 14 -5.46 1.80 -2.02
CA SER A 14 -5.55 2.11 -0.60
C SER A 14 -4.17 2.45 -0.05
N VAL A 15 -4.09 3.46 0.81
CA VAL A 15 -2.84 3.94 1.42
C VAL A 15 -3.04 4.12 2.93
N SER A 16 -1.95 4.06 3.68
CA SER A 16 -1.94 4.46 5.08
C SER A 16 -1.88 5.99 5.21
N PRO A 17 -2.33 6.56 6.34
CA PRO A 17 -2.24 8.00 6.61
C PRO A 17 -0.87 8.45 7.15
N GLY A 18 -0.01 7.51 7.55
CA GLY A 18 1.28 7.80 8.19
C GLY A 18 2.41 8.02 7.20
N ARG A 19 3.62 8.22 7.72
CA ARG A 19 4.87 8.34 6.91
C ARG A 19 5.47 6.99 6.53
N ASP A 20 4.69 5.93 6.68
CA ASP A 20 5.12 4.54 6.54
C ASP A 20 5.14 4.02 5.09
N GLN A 21 4.64 4.82 4.15
CA GLN A 21 4.73 4.58 2.71
C GLN A 21 3.98 3.33 2.22
N LEU A 22 3.01 2.81 3.00
CA LEU A 22 2.22 1.64 2.61
C LEU A 22 1.22 1.97 1.49
N ILE A 23 1.24 1.13 0.46
CA ILE A 23 0.35 1.21 -0.69
C ILE A 23 -0.22 -0.18 -0.99
N VAL A 24 -1.52 -0.22 -1.27
CA VAL A 24 -2.22 -1.40 -1.79
C VAL A 24 -2.88 -1.06 -3.12
N PHE A 25 -2.44 -1.72 -4.17
CA PHE A 25 -3.10 -1.71 -5.47
C PHE A 25 -4.11 -2.85 -5.53
N HIS A 26 -5.39 -2.48 -5.58
CA HIS A 26 -6.47 -3.46 -5.71
C HIS A 26 -6.67 -3.83 -7.16
N SER A 27 -6.76 -5.13 -7.43
CA SER A 27 -6.94 -5.64 -8.80
C SER A 27 -8.15 -6.56 -8.91
N PRO A 28 -8.68 -6.77 -10.13
CA PRO A 28 -9.68 -7.78 -10.38
C PRO A 28 -9.09 -9.16 -10.05
N LYS A 29 -9.97 -10.13 -9.82
CA LYS A 29 -9.61 -11.52 -9.47
C LYS A 29 -8.98 -11.72 -8.09
N ASN A 30 -9.15 -10.77 -7.16
CA ASN A 30 -8.81 -10.96 -5.74
C ASN A 30 -7.31 -11.23 -5.50
N LEU A 31 -6.47 -10.50 -6.23
CA LEU A 31 -5.03 -10.62 -6.19
C LEU A 31 -4.43 -9.22 -6.02
N ASP A 32 -4.62 -8.59 -4.88
CA ASP A 32 -4.07 -7.27 -4.63
C ASP A 32 -2.54 -7.31 -4.58
N LEU A 33 -1.91 -6.18 -4.87
CA LEU A 33 -0.47 -5.96 -4.70
C LEU A 33 -0.27 -5.02 -3.52
N VAL A 34 0.43 -5.52 -2.51
CA VAL A 34 0.74 -4.79 -1.28
C VAL A 34 2.23 -4.52 -1.27
N PHE A 35 2.62 -3.28 -1.03
CA PHE A 35 4.02 -2.87 -0.98
C PHE A 35 4.19 -1.59 -0.18
N SER A 36 5.40 -1.36 0.30
CA SER A 36 5.82 -0.10 0.92
C SER A 36 6.98 0.49 0.11
N LEU A 37 7.04 1.82 0.01
CA LEU A 37 8.18 2.49 -0.61
C LEU A 37 9.34 2.55 0.39
N HIS A 38 10.51 2.11 -0.06
CA HIS A 38 11.76 2.23 0.69
C HIS A 38 12.82 2.79 -0.24
N SER A 39 13.73 3.61 0.30
CA SER A 39 14.93 4.01 -0.43
C SER A 39 16.05 3.00 -0.15
N GLU A 40 16.86 2.74 -1.18
CA GLU A 40 17.87 1.68 -1.18
C GLU A 40 19.03 1.94 -0.19
N TYR A 41 19.33 3.22 0.10
CA TYR A 41 20.50 3.60 0.88
C TYR A 41 20.20 4.45 2.12
N THR A 42 19.05 5.13 2.16
CA THR A 42 18.67 6.02 3.27
C THR A 42 17.17 5.96 3.55
N PRO A 43 16.71 6.19 4.78
CA PRO A 43 15.29 6.39 5.04
C PRO A 43 14.73 7.51 4.16
N LEU A 44 13.53 7.32 3.61
CA LEU A 44 12.87 8.36 2.82
C LEU A 44 12.69 9.60 3.71
N LYS A 45 13.28 10.72 3.29
CA LYS A 45 13.18 11.99 4.02
C LYS A 45 11.80 12.64 3.89
N GLU A 46 11.04 12.23 2.87
CA GLU A 46 9.77 12.82 2.48
C GLU A 46 8.75 11.72 2.17
N ASP A 47 7.47 12.05 2.32
CA ASP A 47 6.37 11.20 1.87
C ASP A 47 6.28 11.20 0.34
N ARG A 48 6.30 10.00 -0.26
CA ARG A 48 6.24 9.79 -1.72
C ARG A 48 4.93 9.15 -2.16
N ILE A 49 4.01 8.85 -1.25
CA ILE A 49 2.70 8.27 -1.57
C ILE A 49 1.94 9.19 -2.54
N GLY A 50 1.93 10.49 -2.28
CA GLY A 50 1.17 11.46 -3.09
C GLY A 50 1.59 11.46 -4.56
N GLU A 51 2.89 11.35 -4.86
CA GLU A 51 3.42 11.31 -6.22
C GLU A 51 3.03 10.00 -6.93
N VAL A 52 3.15 8.87 -6.24
CA VAL A 52 2.73 7.57 -6.79
C VAL A 52 1.24 7.57 -7.09
N VAL A 53 0.41 8.01 -6.14
CA VAL A 53 -1.05 8.10 -6.32
C VAL A 53 -1.38 9.04 -7.48
N GLY A 54 -0.78 10.23 -7.53
CA GLY A 54 -1.02 11.20 -8.60
C GLY A 54 -0.69 10.65 -10.00
N ILE A 55 0.49 10.04 -10.15
CA ILE A 55 0.94 9.46 -11.43
C ILE A 55 0.04 8.30 -11.86
N VAL A 56 -0.28 7.39 -10.93
CA VAL A 56 -1.10 6.21 -11.25
C VAL A 56 -2.54 6.59 -11.55
N CYS A 57 -3.16 7.48 -10.76
CA CYS A 57 -4.51 7.97 -11.02
C CYS A 57 -4.60 8.74 -12.34
N LYS A 58 -3.64 9.62 -12.63
CA LYS A 58 -3.59 10.32 -13.92
C LYS A 58 -3.48 9.33 -15.08
N LYS A 59 -2.58 8.35 -14.98
CA LYS A 59 -2.40 7.34 -16.03
C LYS A 59 -3.63 6.44 -16.18
N TYR A 60 -4.31 6.13 -15.08
CA TYR A 60 -5.57 5.39 -15.11
C TYR A 60 -6.63 6.17 -15.88
N HIS A 61 -6.87 7.43 -15.50
CA HIS A 61 -7.82 8.31 -16.19
C HIS A 61 -7.51 8.43 -17.68
N ASP A 62 -6.25 8.59 -18.07
CA ASP A 62 -5.84 8.65 -19.48
C ASP A 62 -6.13 7.37 -20.27
N LEU A 63 -6.21 6.22 -19.60
CA LEU A 63 -6.46 4.91 -20.21
C LEU A 63 -7.95 4.52 -20.21
N THR A 64 -8.74 5.03 -19.28
CA THR A 64 -10.12 4.59 -19.04
C THR A 64 -11.17 5.68 -19.20
N GLY A 65 -10.79 6.96 -19.14
CA GLY A 65 -11.70 8.10 -19.08
C GLY A 65 -12.46 8.22 -17.76
N THR A 66 -12.00 7.55 -16.70
CA THR A 66 -12.66 7.52 -15.38
C THR A 66 -11.66 7.74 -14.25
N GLU A 67 -12.15 8.23 -13.11
CA GLU A 67 -11.33 8.42 -11.91
C GLU A 67 -11.07 7.11 -11.17
N LEU A 68 -9.83 6.92 -10.70
CA LEU A 68 -9.47 5.78 -9.85
C LEU A 68 -9.74 6.13 -8.38
N ARG A 69 -10.52 5.29 -7.70
CA ARG A 69 -10.81 5.48 -6.27
C ARG A 69 -9.54 5.33 -5.42
N VAL A 70 -9.34 6.26 -4.50
CA VAL A 70 -8.28 6.23 -3.48
C VAL A 70 -8.90 6.15 -2.09
N ASN A 71 -8.44 5.23 -1.24
CA ASN A 71 -8.86 5.10 0.16
C ASN A 71 -7.67 5.36 1.09
N VAL A 72 -7.90 6.01 2.23
CA VAL A 72 -6.88 6.23 3.26
C VAL A 72 -7.34 5.57 4.55
N SER A 73 -6.56 4.63 5.10
CA SER A 73 -6.93 3.89 6.32
C SER A 73 -5.72 3.23 6.97
N THR A 74 -5.72 3.12 8.30
CA THR A 74 -4.76 2.30 9.07
C THR A 74 -5.10 0.81 9.07
N ASN A 75 -6.34 0.46 8.69
CA ASN A 75 -6.81 -0.91 8.50
C ASN A 75 -7.25 -1.09 7.04
N ILE A 76 -6.43 -1.76 6.24
CA ILE A 76 -6.64 -1.93 4.81
C ILE A 76 -7.05 -3.37 4.54
N ALA A 77 -8.30 -3.57 4.09
CA ALA A 77 -8.76 -4.86 3.60
C ALA A 77 -8.17 -5.13 2.21
N CYS A 78 -7.58 -6.31 2.01
CA CYS A 78 -7.01 -6.70 0.73
C CYS A 78 -7.19 -8.21 0.48
N ARG A 79 -6.86 -8.65 -0.74
CA ARG A 79 -6.89 -10.07 -1.10
C ARG A 79 -5.56 -10.54 -1.64
N LEU A 80 -4.87 -11.38 -0.87
CA LEU A 80 -3.56 -11.91 -1.25
C LEU A 80 -3.71 -13.39 -1.62
N HIS A 81 -3.33 -13.74 -2.85
CA HIS A 81 -3.48 -15.10 -3.39
C HIS A 81 -4.92 -15.63 -3.24
N GLY A 82 -5.91 -14.79 -3.50
CA GLY A 82 -7.32 -15.13 -3.41
C GLY A 82 -7.90 -15.15 -1.98
N ARG A 83 -7.08 -15.01 -0.92
CA ARG A 83 -7.55 -15.02 0.48
C ARG A 83 -7.77 -13.59 0.97
N ALA A 84 -8.90 -13.34 1.62
CA ALA A 84 -9.16 -12.06 2.29
C ALA A 84 -8.22 -11.90 3.49
N ARG A 85 -7.62 -10.72 3.61
CA ARG A 85 -6.67 -10.32 4.64
C ARG A 85 -6.96 -8.88 5.05
N ILE A 86 -6.62 -8.55 6.28
CA ILE A 86 -6.53 -7.16 6.75
C ILE A 86 -5.05 -6.86 7.00
N ILE A 87 -4.60 -5.72 6.53
CA ILE A 87 -3.31 -5.14 6.89
C ILE A 87 -3.60 -4.04 7.92
N THR A 88 -3.03 -4.20 9.10
CA THR A 88 -3.11 -3.20 10.16
C THR A 88 -1.74 -2.56 10.34
N VAL A 89 -1.69 -1.23 10.32
CA VAL A 89 -0.47 -0.48 10.63
C VAL A 89 -0.34 -0.37 12.15
N GLU A 90 0.76 -0.85 12.72
CA GLU A 90 1.04 -0.79 14.15
C GLU A 90 2.42 -0.14 14.41
N ALA A 91 2.46 0.87 15.28
CA ALA A 91 3.71 1.42 15.79
C ALA A 91 4.37 0.44 16.76
N ALA A 92 5.68 0.26 16.63
CA ALA A 92 6.48 -0.49 17.58
C ALA A 92 7.76 0.28 17.95
N SER A 93 8.08 0.33 19.24
CA SER A 93 9.23 1.08 19.77
C SER A 93 10.58 0.45 19.43
N ASN A 94 10.59 -0.84 19.10
CA ASN A 94 11.79 -1.62 18.75
C ASN A 94 11.95 -1.83 17.24
N VAL A 95 11.18 -1.12 16.41
CA VAL A 95 11.24 -1.22 14.95
C VAL A 95 11.91 0.03 14.39
N GLU A 96 13.05 -0.15 13.73
CA GLU A 96 13.79 0.94 13.05
C GLU A 96 13.38 1.09 11.59
N VAL A 97 12.98 -0.01 10.94
CA VAL A 97 12.61 -0.05 9.52
C VAL A 97 11.27 -0.76 9.38
N PRO A 98 10.31 -0.22 8.59
CA PRO A 98 9.03 -0.87 8.41
C PRO A 98 9.14 -2.30 7.88
N ASN A 99 8.31 -3.20 8.40
CA ASN A 99 8.31 -4.60 7.99
C ASN A 99 6.92 -5.24 8.09
N PHE A 100 6.68 -6.28 7.30
CA PHE A 100 5.46 -7.08 7.36
C PHE A 100 5.65 -8.31 8.24
N ARG A 101 4.68 -8.58 9.11
CA ARG A 101 4.61 -9.84 9.85
C ARG A 101 3.21 -10.45 9.85
N PRO A 102 3.09 -11.79 9.91
CA PRO A 102 1.79 -12.44 10.02
C PRO A 102 1.15 -12.23 11.41
N LYS A 103 -0.19 -12.11 11.45
CA LYS A 103 -1.00 -12.09 12.68
C LYS A 103 -2.31 -12.85 12.44
N GLU A 104 -2.42 -14.09 12.91
CA GLU A 104 -3.69 -14.86 12.88
C GLU A 104 -4.44 -14.83 11.52
N GLY A 105 -3.73 -15.06 10.42
CA GLY A 105 -4.33 -14.99 9.09
C GLY A 105 -4.60 -13.58 8.57
N ASN A 106 -4.13 -12.54 9.26
CA ASN A 106 -3.98 -11.17 8.81
C ASN A 106 -2.50 -10.79 8.79
N ILE A 107 -2.22 -9.52 8.49
CA ILE A 107 -0.88 -8.98 8.37
C ILE A 107 -0.79 -7.73 9.23
N ILE A 108 0.31 -7.59 9.96
CA ILE A 108 0.69 -6.32 10.55
C ILE A 108 1.81 -5.73 9.70
N PHE A 109 1.65 -4.46 9.36
CA PHE A 109 2.73 -3.63 8.87
C PHE A 109 3.27 -2.84 10.05
N GLU A 110 4.38 -3.31 10.62
CA GLU A 110 5.01 -2.67 11.77
C GLU A 110 5.88 -1.54 11.31
N VAL A 111 5.77 -0.40 11.99
CA VAL A 111 6.46 0.83 11.61
C VAL A 111 7.13 1.45 12.83
N PRO A 112 8.20 2.23 12.65
CA PRO A 112 8.74 3.06 13.71
C PRO A 112 7.66 3.94 14.33
N ALA A 113 7.66 4.11 15.64
CA ALA A 113 6.65 4.93 16.34
C ALA A 113 6.56 6.37 15.79
N ALA A 114 7.68 6.91 15.27
CA ALA A 114 7.73 8.23 14.66
C ALA A 114 6.96 8.35 13.31
N TYR A 115 6.50 7.24 12.72
CA TYR A 115 5.81 7.22 11.43
C TYR A 115 4.29 7.27 11.57
N CYS A 116 3.75 6.93 12.75
CA CYS A 116 2.33 7.08 13.03
C CYS A 116 2.01 8.56 13.32
N VAL A 117 1.00 9.09 12.63
CA VAL A 117 0.45 10.44 12.82
C VAL A 117 -0.89 10.32 13.54
#